data_AF-A0A562DYZ7-F1
#
_entry.id   AF-A0A562DYZ7-F1
#
_cell.length_a   1.000
_cell.length_b   1.000
_cell.length_c   1.000
_cell.angle_alpha   90.00
_cell.angle_beta   90.00
_cell.angle_gamma   90.00
#
_symmetry.space_group_name_H-M   'P 1'
#
loop_
_entity.id
_entity.type
_entity.pdbx_description
1 polymer ?
#
loop_
_entity_poly.entity_id
_entity_poly.type
_entity_poly.pdbx_seq_one_letter_code
_entity_poly.pdbx_strand_id
1 'polypeptide(L)'
;MANLNYPSLLETNNYVRNLSDTTYWLCITRTVQESKLFPMSPYMLLSYLNSFYRLPTQLREIDAITPAEELGDRAREVSLKVNTVNGAWGMPTFYLLGREMLMNWGLIRPTDAVDDVVDVLDFSRRFNLAYHRNDGHLTNKEFGDRSQFLPERTVQVFDADLHGVTPGDRLHTAATKLIAQLSQFAFLAHCECRIGLHNSGPYNFGNDRQMIVRDFFDLTEGDYPWLDGIATRLPFNNLTIPIVFKDTNFHLMDDWASFEAEPSYNASNIVAIGMYSSDALTDGYVPVGMDNADTLADTMEQYREILNEATTDLWKRIASWSREQMIDAGALVYSSVGKDFAHLAGTYRQDDWLQLDERVQRFKPLMNDEYGRDHLGEMVGLLGLPHQSANEYTMARYSSLNRNMINGIPYSVLTDDDYAPTVGDHFAGSSSLPVKTGLWTTSAGRIDIDDYNARARGFTPAVLDGAHRYHDEEWVKWHHGSAQADELYRLTQRGSRNLEGRGSALSRADLTGLGDPKGDDHADR
;
A
#
# COMPACT_ATOMS: atom_id res chain seq x y z
N MET A 1 2.00 -6.95 23.30
CA MET A 1 1.49 -8.32 23.15
C MET A 1 0.06 -8.32 23.61
N ALA A 2 -0.86 -8.73 22.73
CA ALA A 2 -2.27 -8.83 23.06
C ALA A 2 -2.50 -10.08 23.91
N ASN A 3 -3.15 -9.93 25.08
CA ASN A 3 -3.48 -11.09 25.91
C ASN A 3 -4.59 -11.91 25.26
N LEU A 4 -4.34 -13.18 24.97
CA LEU A 4 -5.35 -14.11 24.48
C LEU A 4 -6.40 -14.36 25.57
N ASN A 5 -7.62 -13.94 25.31
CA ASN A 5 -8.79 -14.13 26.16
C ASN A 5 -10.02 -14.29 25.26
N TYR A 6 -11.19 -14.55 25.86
CA TYR A 6 -12.40 -14.79 25.07
C TYR A 6 -12.78 -13.60 24.17
N PRO A 7 -12.87 -12.34 24.66
CA PRO A 7 -13.07 -11.17 23.80
C PRO A 7 -12.04 -11.01 22.68
N SER A 8 -10.74 -11.09 22.98
CA SER A 8 -9.70 -10.90 21.94
C SER A 8 -9.77 -12.00 20.88
N LEU A 9 -10.04 -13.25 21.28
CA LEU A 9 -10.25 -14.34 20.32
C LEU A 9 -11.49 -14.13 19.43
N LEU A 10 -12.57 -13.57 19.96
CA LEU A 10 -13.75 -13.21 19.16
C LEU A 10 -13.40 -12.15 18.10
N GLU A 11 -12.67 -11.11 18.49
CA GLU A 11 -12.23 -10.04 17.60
C GLU A 11 -11.27 -10.56 16.53
N THR A 12 -10.27 -11.36 16.92
CA THR A 12 -9.32 -11.98 15.99
C THR A 12 -10.04 -12.87 14.97
N ASN A 13 -10.95 -13.74 15.42
CA ASN A 13 -11.70 -14.62 14.51
C ASN A 13 -12.67 -13.85 13.60
N ASN A 14 -13.26 -12.76 14.08
CA ASN A 14 -14.06 -11.87 13.25
C ASN A 14 -13.20 -11.28 12.12
N TYR A 15 -12.02 -10.76 12.45
CA TYR A 15 -11.15 -10.15 11.46
C TYR A 15 -10.58 -11.18 10.46
N VAL A 16 -10.18 -12.37 10.92
CA VAL A 16 -9.82 -13.50 10.03
C VAL A 16 -10.94 -13.75 9.02
N ARG A 17 -12.19 -13.66 9.45
CA ARG A 17 -13.33 -13.94 8.57
C ARG A 17 -13.58 -12.86 7.54
N ASN A 18 -13.47 -11.60 7.94
CA ASN A 18 -13.50 -10.48 6.99
C ASN A 18 -12.36 -10.58 5.96
N LEU A 19 -11.12 -10.88 6.39
CA LEU A 19 -9.99 -11.07 5.49
C LEU A 19 -10.19 -12.26 4.54
N SER A 20 -10.74 -13.39 5.03
CA SER A 20 -11.07 -14.55 4.20
C SER A 20 -12.07 -14.21 3.10
N ASP A 21 -13.15 -13.50 3.46
CA ASP A 21 -14.21 -13.11 2.53
C ASP A 21 -13.70 -12.08 1.51
N THR A 22 -12.98 -11.06 1.97
CA THR A 22 -12.39 -10.02 1.12
C THR A 22 -11.39 -10.63 0.14
N THR A 23 -10.48 -11.47 0.61
CA THR A 23 -9.46 -12.11 -0.24
C THR A 23 -10.09 -13.02 -1.29
N TYR A 24 -11.08 -13.84 -0.90
CA TYR A 24 -11.78 -14.69 -1.86
C TYR A 24 -12.52 -13.89 -2.92
N TRP A 25 -13.23 -12.84 -2.51
CA TRP A 25 -13.90 -11.94 -3.44
C TRP A 25 -12.91 -11.34 -4.46
N LEU A 26 -11.77 -10.81 -3.98
CA LEU A 26 -10.73 -10.24 -4.85
C LEU A 26 -10.16 -11.27 -5.84
N CYS A 27 -9.99 -12.53 -5.42
CA CYS A 27 -9.49 -13.59 -6.28
C CYS A 27 -10.50 -14.03 -7.35
N ILE A 28 -11.81 -14.06 -7.07
CA ILE A 28 -12.82 -14.56 -8.03
C ILE A 28 -13.34 -13.48 -8.99
N THR A 29 -13.29 -12.21 -8.60
CA THR A 29 -13.75 -11.10 -9.46
C THR A 29 -12.68 -10.62 -10.44
N ARG A 30 -11.44 -11.09 -10.27
CA ARG A 30 -10.29 -10.66 -11.09
C ARG A 30 -9.69 -11.81 -11.86
N THR A 31 -9.19 -11.51 -13.06
CA THR A 31 -8.50 -12.48 -13.90
C THR A 31 -7.14 -12.82 -13.29
N VAL A 32 -6.92 -14.11 -12.98
CA VAL A 32 -5.59 -14.64 -12.64
C VAL A 32 -4.63 -14.32 -13.79
N GLN A 33 -3.60 -13.52 -13.51
CA GLN A 33 -2.55 -13.23 -14.49
C GLN A 33 -1.44 -14.27 -14.31
N GLU A 34 -1.05 -14.94 -15.38
CA GLU A 34 0.20 -15.70 -15.40
C GLU A 34 1.30 -14.79 -15.94
N SER A 35 2.40 -14.70 -15.20
CA SER A 35 3.64 -14.12 -15.70
C SER A 35 4.33 -15.11 -16.62
N LYS A 36 4.80 -14.65 -17.78
CA LYS A 36 5.67 -15.45 -18.67
C LYS A 36 7.16 -15.22 -18.40
N LEU A 37 7.49 -14.18 -17.65
CA LEU A 37 8.86 -13.81 -17.31
C LEU A 37 9.27 -14.38 -15.94
N PHE A 38 8.40 -14.24 -14.94
CA PHE A 38 8.64 -14.67 -13.58
C PHE A 38 7.77 -15.88 -13.22
N PRO A 39 8.28 -16.80 -12.40
CA PRO A 39 7.51 -17.92 -11.86
C PRO A 39 6.58 -17.42 -10.73
N MET A 40 5.47 -16.78 -11.10
CA MET A 40 4.57 -16.09 -10.17
C MET A 40 4.04 -16.99 -9.05
N SER A 41 3.36 -18.09 -9.40
CA SER A 41 2.74 -18.96 -8.40
C SER A 41 3.77 -19.53 -7.41
N PRO A 42 4.93 -20.04 -7.85
CA PRO A 42 6.03 -20.40 -6.97
C PRO A 42 6.46 -19.30 -5.99
N TYR A 43 6.71 -18.07 -6.48
CA TYR A 43 7.21 -17.02 -5.60
C TYR A 43 6.13 -16.51 -4.63
N MET A 44 4.84 -16.52 -5.02
CA MET A 44 3.73 -16.11 -4.16
C MET A 44 3.57 -17.07 -2.98
N LEU A 45 3.66 -18.37 -3.25
CA LEU A 45 3.59 -19.38 -2.18
C LEU A 45 4.77 -19.23 -1.19
N LEU A 46 5.98 -18.96 -1.70
CA LEU A 46 7.13 -18.73 -0.82
C LEU A 46 7.03 -17.41 -0.04
N SER A 47 6.45 -16.36 -0.62
CA SER A 47 6.26 -15.10 0.09
C SER A 47 5.29 -15.23 1.26
N TYR A 48 4.23 -16.02 1.10
CA TYR A 48 3.28 -16.32 2.18
C TYR A 48 3.96 -17.05 3.33
N LEU A 49 4.74 -18.10 3.03
CA LEU A 49 5.53 -18.80 4.05
C LEU A 49 6.54 -17.87 4.73
N ASN A 50 7.23 -17.01 3.97
CA ASN A 50 8.17 -16.06 4.53
C ASN A 50 7.50 -15.05 5.45
N SER A 51 6.31 -14.57 5.07
CA SER A 51 5.49 -13.69 5.91
C SER A 51 5.08 -14.40 7.20
N PHE A 52 4.59 -15.64 7.12
CA PHE A 52 4.22 -16.43 8.30
C PHE A 52 5.37 -16.55 9.32
N TYR A 53 6.59 -16.78 8.84
CA TYR A 53 7.73 -17.03 9.71
C TYR A 53 8.42 -15.77 10.25
N ARG A 54 8.38 -14.65 9.52
CA ARG A 54 9.17 -13.44 9.87
C ARG A 54 8.32 -12.30 10.43
N LEU A 55 7.12 -12.11 9.91
CA LEU A 55 6.31 -10.92 10.19
C LEU A 55 5.96 -10.71 11.67
N PRO A 56 5.61 -11.74 12.47
CA PRO A 56 5.24 -11.53 13.87
C PRO A 56 6.33 -10.82 14.68
N THR A 57 7.58 -11.27 14.52
CA THR A 57 8.73 -10.69 15.23
C THR A 57 9.06 -9.29 14.70
N GLN A 58 9.00 -9.08 13.38
CA GLN A 58 9.20 -7.75 12.79
C GLN A 58 8.18 -6.74 13.32
N LEU A 59 6.89 -7.09 13.34
CA LEU A 59 5.84 -6.21 13.82
C LEU A 59 5.96 -5.94 15.33
N ARG A 60 6.32 -6.93 16.14
CA ARG A 60 6.57 -6.71 17.58
C ARG A 60 7.70 -5.74 17.83
N GLU A 61 8.81 -5.84 17.08
CA GLU A 61 9.94 -4.91 17.21
C GLU A 61 9.55 -3.48 16.79
N ILE A 62 8.78 -3.35 15.71
CA ILE A 62 8.26 -2.06 15.24
C ILE A 62 7.32 -1.44 16.28
N ASP A 63 6.29 -2.19 16.71
CA ASP A 63 5.23 -1.72 17.62
C ASP A 63 5.79 -1.35 18.99
N ALA A 64 6.89 -1.98 19.41
CA ALA A 64 7.60 -1.62 20.64
C ALA A 64 8.28 -0.25 20.58
N ILE A 65 8.60 0.26 19.38
CA ILE A 65 9.23 1.57 19.16
C ILE A 65 8.19 2.62 18.77
N THR A 66 7.29 2.28 17.85
CA THR A 66 6.23 3.17 17.36
C THR A 66 4.94 2.36 17.28
N PRO A 67 3.95 2.62 18.16
CA PRO A 67 2.70 1.87 18.17
C PRO A 67 1.98 1.93 16.82
N ALA A 68 1.30 0.85 16.45
CA ALA A 68 0.55 0.73 15.20
C ALA A 68 -0.40 1.92 14.94
N GLU A 69 -1.05 2.45 15.98
CA GLU A 69 -1.93 3.61 15.89
C GLU A 69 -1.17 4.87 15.45
N GLU A 70 0.05 5.08 15.96
CA GLU A 70 0.88 6.19 15.53
C GLU A 70 1.39 6.02 14.11
N LEU A 71 1.74 4.79 13.72
CA LEU A 71 2.08 4.50 12.33
C LEU A 71 0.89 4.79 11.40
N GLY A 72 -0.33 4.46 11.83
CA GLY A 72 -1.58 4.77 11.11
C GLY A 72 -1.80 6.27 10.98
N ASP A 73 -1.62 7.03 12.07
CA ASP A 73 -1.68 8.48 12.05
C ASP A 73 -0.64 9.08 11.08
N ARG A 74 0.60 8.58 11.08
CA ARG A 74 1.68 9.05 10.17
C ARG A 74 1.40 8.69 8.70
N ALA A 75 0.92 7.48 8.44
CA ALA A 75 0.63 7.02 7.08
C ALA A 75 -0.52 7.78 6.40
N ARG A 76 -1.35 8.51 7.16
CA ARG A 76 -2.39 9.40 6.59
C ARG A 76 -1.84 10.68 5.98
N GLU A 77 -0.62 11.07 6.36
CA GLU A 77 -0.04 12.36 6.01
C GLU A 77 0.88 12.29 4.79
N VAL A 78 1.28 11.08 4.40
CA VAL A 78 2.19 10.80 3.30
C VAL A 78 1.75 9.56 2.56
N SER A 79 2.13 9.43 1.29
CA SER A 79 1.96 8.19 0.55
C SER A 79 3.19 7.31 0.74
N LEU A 80 2.98 6.10 1.28
CA LEU A 80 3.97 5.05 1.38
C LEU A 80 3.43 3.77 0.76
N LYS A 81 4.31 2.79 0.53
CA LYS A 81 3.90 1.48 0.04
C LYS A 81 3.00 0.79 1.05
N VAL A 82 3.04 1.14 2.35
CA VAL A 82 2.11 0.56 3.33
C VAL A 82 0.66 1.04 3.17
N ASN A 83 0.43 2.16 2.48
CA ASN A 83 -0.89 2.70 2.21
C ASN A 83 -1.67 1.72 1.31
N THR A 84 -2.94 1.49 1.58
CA THR A 84 -3.86 0.62 0.81
C THR A 84 -3.48 -0.86 0.81
N VAL A 85 -2.89 -1.38 -0.29
CA VAL A 85 -2.70 -2.82 -0.54
C VAL A 85 -2.00 -3.51 0.60
N ASN A 86 -0.97 -2.88 1.15
CA ASN A 86 -0.02 -3.60 1.99
C ASN A 86 -0.37 -3.56 3.47
N GLY A 87 -0.90 -2.44 3.99
CA GLY A 87 -1.31 -2.32 5.39
C GLY A 87 -2.68 -2.92 5.70
N ALA A 88 -3.68 -2.73 4.82
CA ALA A 88 -5.06 -3.15 5.08
C ALA A 88 -5.31 -4.63 4.80
N TRP A 89 -4.77 -5.12 3.69
CA TRP A 89 -5.02 -6.48 3.20
C TRP A 89 -3.75 -7.34 3.12
N GLY A 90 -2.72 -6.87 2.43
CA GLY A 90 -1.55 -7.67 2.03
C GLY A 90 -0.80 -8.25 3.21
N MET A 91 -0.39 -7.42 4.16
CA MET A 91 0.36 -7.83 5.36
C MET A 91 -0.37 -8.93 6.17
N PRO A 92 -1.60 -8.73 6.67
CA PRO A 92 -2.27 -9.76 7.47
C PRO A 92 -2.66 -10.98 6.63
N THR A 93 -3.05 -10.78 5.36
CA THR A 93 -3.50 -11.88 4.50
C THR A 93 -2.34 -12.78 4.08
N PHE A 94 -1.18 -12.23 3.70
CA PHE A 94 -0.03 -13.03 3.29
C PHE A 94 0.50 -13.89 4.43
N TYR A 95 0.51 -13.34 5.64
CA TYR A 95 0.79 -14.08 6.87
C TYR A 95 -0.20 -15.25 7.07
N LEU A 96 -1.50 -14.97 6.98
CA LEU A 96 -2.55 -15.97 7.17
C LEU A 96 -2.52 -17.05 6.06
N LEU A 97 -2.26 -16.70 4.81
CA LEU A 97 -2.11 -17.66 3.73
C LEU A 97 -0.89 -18.57 3.91
N GLY A 98 0.20 -18.05 4.49
CA GLY A 98 1.36 -18.88 4.85
C GLY A 98 1.01 -19.90 5.93
N ARG A 99 0.19 -19.50 6.91
CA ARG A 99 -0.39 -20.42 7.91
C ARG A 99 -1.28 -21.47 7.25
N GLU A 100 -2.16 -21.08 6.33
CA GLU A 100 -3.02 -22.01 5.58
C GLU A 100 -2.21 -23.04 4.82
N MET A 101 -1.13 -22.65 4.14
CA MET A 101 -0.27 -23.59 3.43
C MET A 101 0.28 -24.69 4.37
N LEU A 102 0.84 -24.27 5.52
CA LEU A 102 1.43 -25.22 6.48
C LEU A 102 0.38 -26.14 7.11
N MET A 103 -0.83 -25.63 7.39
CA MET A 103 -1.95 -26.46 7.84
C MET A 103 -2.36 -27.46 6.76
N ASN A 104 -2.45 -27.03 5.50
CA ASN A 104 -2.80 -27.90 4.38
C ASN A 104 -1.76 -28.98 4.08
N TRP A 105 -0.50 -28.78 4.49
CA TRP A 105 0.54 -29.82 4.48
C TRP A 105 0.55 -30.70 5.73
N GLY A 106 -0.32 -30.44 6.71
CA GLY A 106 -0.37 -31.15 7.98
C GLY A 106 0.83 -30.90 8.88
N LEU A 107 1.56 -29.80 8.68
CA LEU A 107 2.76 -29.46 9.45
C LEU A 107 2.44 -28.72 10.75
N ILE A 108 1.31 -27.99 10.78
CA ILE A 108 0.82 -27.29 11.96
C ILE A 108 -0.69 -27.51 12.13
N ARG A 109 -1.18 -27.33 13.35
CA ARG A 109 -2.60 -27.35 13.70
C ARG A 109 -3.17 -25.93 13.76
N PRO A 110 -4.50 -25.77 13.70
CA PRO A 110 -5.13 -24.45 13.88
C PRO A 110 -4.84 -23.76 15.22
N THR A 111 -4.37 -24.49 16.24
CA THR A 111 -3.97 -23.97 17.55
C THR A 111 -2.53 -23.44 17.58
N ASP A 112 -1.67 -23.86 16.65
CA ASP A 112 -0.26 -23.48 16.67
C ASP A 112 -0.08 -22.03 16.14
N ALA A 113 0.94 -21.35 16.66
CA ALA A 113 1.26 -19.94 16.45
C ALA A 113 0.15 -18.94 16.85
N VAL A 114 -0.76 -19.31 17.77
CA VAL A 114 -1.91 -18.47 18.13
C VAL A 114 -1.52 -17.07 18.63
N ASP A 115 -0.45 -16.95 19.41
CA ASP A 115 -0.01 -15.64 19.93
C ASP A 115 0.48 -14.74 18.79
N ASP A 116 1.19 -15.32 17.82
CA ASP A 116 1.62 -14.59 16.62
C ASP A 116 0.44 -14.17 15.75
N VAL A 117 -0.57 -15.03 15.58
CA VAL A 117 -1.78 -14.70 14.81
C VAL A 117 -2.52 -13.52 15.46
N VAL A 118 -2.68 -13.57 16.78
CA VAL A 118 -3.34 -12.49 17.54
C VAL A 118 -2.53 -11.20 17.47
N ASP A 119 -1.21 -11.25 17.66
CA ASP A 119 -0.34 -10.07 17.58
C ASP A 119 -0.37 -9.42 16.18
N VAL A 120 -0.24 -10.20 15.10
CA VAL A 120 -0.28 -9.68 13.72
C VAL A 120 -1.63 -9.03 13.41
N LEU A 121 -2.73 -9.68 13.79
CA LEU A 121 -4.08 -9.17 13.51
C LEU A 121 -4.45 -7.99 14.39
N ASP A 122 -4.00 -7.95 15.65
CA ASP A 122 -4.18 -6.79 16.51
C ASP A 122 -3.39 -5.57 16.01
N PHE A 123 -2.12 -5.76 15.62
CA PHE A 123 -1.33 -4.71 14.98
C PHE A 123 -2.03 -4.16 13.73
N SER A 124 -2.44 -5.06 12.83
CA SER A 124 -3.15 -4.68 11.60
C SER A 124 -4.44 -3.91 11.91
N ARG A 125 -5.23 -4.36 12.88
CA ARG A 125 -6.49 -3.72 13.28
C ARG A 125 -6.25 -2.31 13.83
N ARG A 126 -5.30 -2.15 14.76
CA ARG A 126 -4.95 -0.85 15.35
C ARG A 126 -4.43 0.13 14.31
N PHE A 127 -3.55 -0.32 13.42
CA PHE A 127 -3.06 0.49 12.30
C PHE A 127 -4.21 0.96 11.41
N ASN A 128 -5.04 0.04 10.92
CA ASN A 128 -6.09 0.38 9.96
C ASN A 128 -7.18 1.29 10.55
N LEU A 129 -7.55 1.11 11.83
CA LEU A 129 -8.50 2.02 12.48
C LEU A 129 -7.94 3.44 12.65
N ALA A 130 -6.64 3.59 12.93
CA ALA A 130 -6.01 4.90 12.98
C ALA A 130 -5.86 5.50 11.57
N TYR A 131 -5.43 4.70 10.59
CA TYR A 131 -5.25 5.09 9.20
C TYR A 131 -6.58 5.51 8.52
N HIS A 132 -7.68 4.84 8.83
CA HIS A 132 -9.02 5.14 8.32
C HIS A 132 -9.92 5.85 9.34
N ARG A 133 -9.35 6.60 10.28
CA ARG A 133 -10.11 7.21 11.39
C ARG A 133 -11.23 8.18 10.97
N ASN A 134 -11.22 8.65 9.72
CA ASN A 134 -12.25 9.58 9.22
C ASN A 134 -13.64 8.94 9.15
N ASP A 135 -13.71 7.63 8.94
CA ASP A 135 -14.98 6.93 8.76
C ASP A 135 -15.01 5.52 9.41
N GLY A 136 -13.86 5.02 9.86
CA GLY A 136 -13.77 3.91 10.82
C GLY A 136 -13.91 2.52 10.22
N HIS A 137 -13.09 2.18 9.23
CA HIS A 137 -13.08 0.85 8.59
C HIS A 137 -11.69 0.17 8.60
N LEU A 138 -11.69 -1.16 8.47
CA LEU A 138 -10.47 -1.96 8.38
C LEU A 138 -10.04 -2.22 6.93
N THR A 139 -11.01 -2.35 6.03
CA THR A 139 -10.79 -2.67 4.61
C THR A 139 -11.66 -1.77 3.74
N ASN A 140 -11.21 -1.46 2.53
CA ASN A 140 -11.95 -0.61 1.59
C ASN A 140 -13.37 -1.16 1.35
N LYS A 141 -13.52 -2.49 1.41
CA LYS A 141 -14.79 -3.20 1.31
C LYS A 141 -15.84 -2.77 2.36
N GLU A 142 -15.42 -2.53 3.60
CA GLU A 142 -16.31 -2.07 4.67
C GLU A 142 -16.80 -0.64 4.40
N PHE A 143 -16.06 0.13 3.60
CA PHE A 143 -16.39 1.49 3.20
C PHE A 143 -17.00 1.59 1.78
N GLY A 144 -17.69 0.53 1.35
CA GLY A 144 -18.37 0.49 0.06
C GLY A 144 -17.40 0.45 -1.13
N ASP A 145 -16.30 -0.27 -0.95
CA ASP A 145 -15.21 -0.44 -1.91
C ASP A 145 -14.59 0.91 -2.32
N ARG A 146 -14.33 1.77 -1.33
CA ARG A 146 -13.67 3.05 -1.50
C ARG A 146 -12.39 3.10 -0.67
N SER A 147 -11.34 3.66 -1.25
CA SER A 147 -10.06 3.86 -0.56
C SER A 147 -9.85 5.34 -0.28
N GLN A 148 -10.71 5.93 0.54
CA GLN A 148 -10.61 7.35 0.93
C GLN A 148 -9.94 7.44 2.30
N PHE A 149 -8.67 7.82 2.31
CA PHE A 149 -7.91 7.98 3.55
C PHE A 149 -7.34 9.39 3.73
N LEU A 150 -7.26 10.17 2.65
CA LEU A 150 -6.73 11.52 2.72
C LEU A 150 -7.67 12.43 3.52
N PRO A 151 -7.13 13.23 4.46
CA PRO A 151 -7.92 14.19 5.21
C PRO A 151 -8.39 15.36 4.34
N GLU A 152 -9.44 16.07 4.77
CA GLU A 152 -10.06 17.15 3.99
C GLU A 152 -9.01 18.20 3.62
N ARG A 153 -8.19 18.63 4.57
CA ARG A 153 -7.12 19.62 4.38
C ARG A 153 -6.16 19.27 3.24
N THR A 154 -5.86 17.99 3.02
CA THR A 154 -4.98 17.55 1.92
C THR A 154 -5.73 17.56 0.60
N VAL A 155 -6.98 17.08 0.59
CA VAL A 155 -7.82 17.10 -0.61
C VAL A 155 -8.11 18.53 -1.07
N GLN A 156 -8.28 19.49 -0.15
CA GLN A 156 -8.43 20.91 -0.48
C GLN A 156 -7.18 21.49 -1.14
N VAL A 157 -5.98 21.17 -0.64
CA VAL A 157 -4.72 21.59 -1.28
C VAL A 157 -4.62 21.04 -2.68
N PHE A 158 -4.95 19.77 -2.89
CA PHE A 158 -5.02 19.22 -4.24
C PHE A 158 -6.03 20.00 -5.09
N ASP A 159 -7.29 20.13 -4.65
CA ASP A 159 -8.34 20.84 -5.40
C ASP A 159 -7.90 22.23 -5.89
N ALA A 160 -7.29 23.00 -4.99
CA ALA A 160 -6.83 24.34 -5.32
C ALA A 160 -5.60 24.38 -6.24
N ASP A 161 -4.66 23.43 -6.13
CA ASP A 161 -3.34 23.55 -6.77
C ASP A 161 -3.18 22.78 -8.09
N LEU A 162 -4.09 21.84 -8.42
CA LEU A 162 -4.00 21.10 -9.69
C LEU A 162 -4.08 22.03 -10.89
N HIS A 163 -3.33 21.70 -11.93
CA HIS A 163 -3.37 22.41 -13.21
C HIS A 163 -4.47 21.84 -14.08
N GLY A 164 -5.36 22.71 -14.57
CA GLY A 164 -6.38 22.34 -15.55
C GLY A 164 -5.75 21.90 -16.87
N VAL A 165 -6.31 20.85 -17.47
CA VAL A 165 -5.85 20.30 -18.76
C VAL A 165 -7.02 20.06 -19.71
N THR A 166 -6.73 20.15 -21.00
CA THR A 166 -7.62 19.75 -22.10
C THR A 166 -6.99 18.56 -22.84
N PRO A 167 -7.79 17.56 -23.27
CA PRO A 167 -7.28 16.44 -24.02
C PRO A 167 -6.43 16.86 -25.22
N GLY A 168 -5.19 16.35 -25.28
CA GLY A 168 -4.24 16.63 -26.35
C GLY A 168 -3.40 17.89 -26.17
N ASP A 169 -3.62 18.67 -25.10
CA ASP A 169 -2.64 19.71 -24.74
C ASP A 169 -1.32 19.08 -24.26
N ARG A 170 -0.30 19.94 -24.07
CA ARG A 170 1.05 19.47 -23.73
C ARG A 170 1.09 18.76 -22.38
N LEU A 171 0.50 19.35 -21.35
CA LEU A 171 0.53 18.79 -19.99
C LEU A 171 -0.28 17.49 -19.92
N HIS A 172 -1.46 17.45 -20.55
CA HIS A 172 -2.27 16.24 -20.71
C HIS A 172 -1.49 15.10 -21.36
N THR A 173 -0.77 15.41 -22.43
CA THR A 173 0.05 14.45 -23.17
C THR A 173 1.24 13.96 -22.33
N ALA A 174 1.95 14.88 -21.65
CA ALA A 174 3.08 14.56 -20.77
C ALA A 174 2.64 13.65 -19.63
N ALA A 175 1.55 14.00 -18.95
CA ALA A 175 0.94 13.23 -17.88
C ALA A 175 0.56 11.81 -18.29
N THR A 176 -0.22 11.67 -19.38
CA THR A 176 -0.67 10.37 -19.87
C THR A 176 0.50 9.46 -20.21
N LYS A 177 1.56 10.01 -20.83
CA LYS A 177 2.76 9.26 -21.18
C LYS A 177 3.61 8.89 -19.96
N LEU A 178 3.78 9.79 -18.99
CA LEU A 178 4.52 9.50 -17.76
C LEU A 178 3.82 8.41 -16.95
N ILE A 179 2.51 8.51 -16.74
CA ILE A 179 1.72 7.51 -15.98
C ILE A 179 1.84 6.12 -16.63
N ALA A 180 1.80 6.04 -17.95
CA ALA A 180 2.02 4.78 -18.67
C ALA A 180 3.45 4.23 -18.45
N GLN A 181 4.47 5.09 -18.55
CA GLN A 181 5.86 4.69 -18.32
C GLN A 181 6.12 4.25 -16.88
N LEU A 182 5.60 4.99 -15.89
CA LEU A 182 5.67 4.64 -14.47
C LEU A 182 5.01 3.29 -14.23
N SER A 183 3.85 3.04 -14.84
CA SER A 183 3.14 1.76 -14.67
C SER A 183 3.96 0.58 -15.22
N GLN A 184 4.61 0.75 -16.37
CA GLN A 184 5.48 -0.27 -16.96
C GLN A 184 6.75 -0.50 -16.13
N PHE A 185 7.40 0.57 -15.70
CA PHE A 185 8.60 0.50 -14.85
C PHE A 185 8.28 -0.20 -13.53
N ALA A 186 7.23 0.25 -12.82
CA ALA A 186 6.84 -0.29 -11.53
C ALA A 186 6.51 -1.78 -11.61
N PHE A 187 5.80 -2.21 -12.67
CA PHE A 187 5.51 -3.63 -12.90
C PHE A 187 6.78 -4.48 -13.01
N LEU A 188 7.78 -4.01 -13.76
CA LEU A 188 9.05 -4.72 -13.91
C LEU A 188 9.90 -4.67 -12.62
N ALA A 189 9.99 -3.51 -11.98
CA ALA A 189 10.72 -3.29 -10.72
C ALA A 189 10.22 -4.19 -9.59
N HIS A 190 8.95 -4.57 -9.64
CA HIS A 190 8.30 -5.42 -8.65
C HIS A 190 8.03 -6.83 -9.19
N CYS A 191 8.82 -7.33 -10.14
CA CYS A 191 8.75 -8.72 -10.62
C CYS A 191 7.37 -9.13 -11.20
N GLU A 192 6.79 -8.26 -12.01
CA GLU A 192 5.44 -8.37 -12.57
C GLU A 192 4.32 -8.39 -11.51
N CYS A 193 4.57 -7.71 -10.39
CA CYS A 193 3.58 -7.43 -9.36
C CYS A 193 3.13 -5.96 -9.41
N ARG A 194 1.88 -5.69 -8.99
CA ARG A 194 1.32 -4.34 -8.91
C ARG A 194 1.54 -3.64 -7.57
N ILE A 195 2.27 -4.24 -6.64
CA ILE A 195 2.44 -3.76 -5.27
C ILE A 195 3.23 -2.45 -5.13
N GLY A 196 3.85 -1.98 -6.23
CA GLY A 196 4.48 -0.68 -6.34
C GLY A 196 3.58 0.41 -6.93
N LEU A 197 2.30 0.12 -7.16
CA LEU A 197 1.31 1.06 -7.71
C LEU A 197 0.06 1.05 -6.84
N HIS A 198 -0.30 2.19 -6.26
CA HIS A 198 -1.54 2.33 -5.49
C HIS A 198 -2.47 3.36 -6.12
N ASN A 199 -3.77 3.13 -5.95
CA ASN A 199 -4.81 4.07 -6.32
C ASN A 199 -5.72 4.29 -5.12
N SER A 200 -6.07 5.54 -4.86
CA SER A 200 -6.99 5.92 -3.78
C SER A 200 -8.09 6.86 -4.28
N GLY A 201 -9.17 6.94 -3.51
CA GLY A 201 -10.42 7.63 -3.84
C GLY A 201 -11.59 6.67 -4.08
N PRO A 202 -12.56 7.04 -4.93
CA PRO A 202 -12.69 8.37 -5.54
C PRO A 202 -12.95 9.44 -4.49
N TYR A 203 -12.40 10.64 -4.67
CA TYR A 203 -12.76 11.83 -3.89
C TYR A 203 -13.74 12.68 -4.69
N ASN A 204 -14.78 13.21 -4.02
CA ASN A 204 -15.77 14.06 -4.65
C ASN A 204 -15.15 15.41 -5.03
N PHE A 205 -15.12 15.72 -6.33
CA PHE A 205 -14.52 16.94 -6.86
C PHE A 205 -15.55 17.93 -7.42
N GLY A 206 -16.84 17.70 -7.17
CA GLY A 206 -17.94 18.57 -7.62
C GLY A 206 -18.19 18.55 -9.12
N ASN A 207 -19.29 19.15 -9.58
CA ASN A 207 -19.64 19.25 -11.00
C ASN A 207 -19.54 17.90 -11.76
N ASP A 208 -20.01 16.82 -11.13
CA ASP A 208 -19.92 15.43 -11.62
C ASP A 208 -18.49 14.95 -11.95
N ARG A 209 -17.50 15.49 -11.24
CA ARG A 209 -16.08 15.10 -11.31
C ARG A 209 -15.66 14.28 -10.10
N GLN A 210 -14.73 13.38 -10.34
CA GLN A 210 -14.10 12.56 -9.31
C GLN A 210 -12.59 12.67 -9.43
N MET A 211 -11.92 12.82 -8.29
CA MET A 211 -10.47 12.75 -8.20
C MET A 211 -10.05 11.36 -7.74
N ILE A 212 -9.04 10.80 -8.39
CA ILE A 212 -8.28 9.66 -7.85
C ILE A 212 -6.85 10.12 -7.59
N VAL A 213 -6.16 9.45 -6.68
CA VAL A 213 -4.73 9.66 -6.47
C VAL A 213 -4.01 8.39 -6.85
N ARG A 214 -3.01 8.52 -7.74
CA ARG A 214 -2.18 7.41 -8.18
C ARG A 214 -0.78 7.56 -7.58
N ASP A 215 -0.37 6.59 -6.79
CA ASP A 215 0.96 6.55 -6.17
C ASP A 215 1.85 5.51 -6.83
N PHE A 216 3.13 5.84 -6.99
CA PHE A 216 4.16 4.98 -7.55
C PHE A 216 5.37 4.97 -6.61
N PHE A 217 5.80 3.78 -6.21
CA PHE A 217 6.85 3.57 -5.19
C PHE A 217 8.06 2.84 -5.77
N ASP A 218 9.19 2.94 -5.06
CA ASP A 218 10.43 2.23 -5.41
C ASP A 218 10.88 2.52 -6.86
N LEU A 219 10.87 3.81 -7.23
CA LEU A 219 11.20 4.29 -8.58
C LEU A 219 12.70 4.32 -8.89
N THR A 220 13.56 4.27 -7.87
CA THR A 220 15.02 4.28 -8.00
C THR A 220 15.68 3.50 -6.84
N GLU A 221 16.94 3.78 -6.52
CA GLU A 221 17.67 3.11 -5.45
C GLU A 221 16.95 3.30 -4.11
N GLY A 222 16.54 2.17 -3.53
CA GLY A 222 15.81 2.05 -2.27
C GLY A 222 15.96 0.62 -1.75
N ASP A 223 14.91 -0.01 -1.26
CA ASP A 223 15.05 -1.29 -0.56
C ASP A 223 15.48 -2.46 -1.45
N TYR A 224 15.13 -2.44 -2.72
CA TYR A 224 15.37 -3.57 -3.62
C TYR A 224 16.81 -3.56 -4.15
N PRO A 225 17.64 -4.60 -3.87
CA PRO A 225 19.03 -4.64 -4.32
C PRO A 225 19.19 -4.54 -5.84
N TRP A 226 18.19 -5.03 -6.59
CA TRP A 226 18.21 -4.96 -8.06
C TRP A 226 17.82 -3.59 -8.62
N LEU A 227 17.47 -2.63 -7.79
CA LEU A 227 17.33 -1.22 -8.18
C LEU A 227 18.60 -0.40 -7.91
N ASP A 228 19.63 -0.99 -7.30
CA ASP A 228 20.92 -0.33 -7.13
C ASP A 228 21.51 0.09 -8.50
N GLY A 229 21.82 1.37 -8.65
CA GLY A 229 22.26 2.01 -9.88
C GLY A 229 21.18 2.29 -10.92
N ILE A 230 19.91 1.94 -10.65
CA ILE A 230 18.79 2.15 -11.59
C ILE A 230 18.08 3.48 -11.31
N ALA A 231 17.82 4.24 -12.37
CA ALA A 231 17.09 5.51 -12.32
C ALA A 231 17.65 6.59 -11.36
N THR A 232 18.94 6.54 -11.01
CA THR A 232 19.59 7.44 -10.01
C THR A 232 19.55 8.93 -10.32
N ARG A 233 19.07 9.30 -11.51
CA ARG A 233 18.80 10.68 -11.92
C ARG A 233 17.44 11.20 -11.45
N LEU A 234 16.54 10.31 -11.01
CA LEU A 234 15.29 10.73 -10.36
C LEU A 234 15.61 11.29 -8.96
N PRO A 235 15.07 12.47 -8.61
CA PRO A 235 15.32 13.06 -7.29
C PRO A 235 14.49 12.42 -6.18
N PHE A 236 13.40 11.73 -6.53
CA PHE A 236 12.46 11.13 -5.60
C PHE A 236 12.25 9.65 -5.91
N ASN A 237 12.13 8.83 -4.86
CA ASN A 237 11.82 7.41 -4.98
C ASN A 237 10.32 7.12 -5.12
N ASN A 238 9.48 8.09 -4.73
CA ASN A 238 8.03 7.97 -4.75
C ASN A 238 7.41 9.18 -5.48
N LEU A 239 6.33 8.93 -6.23
CA LEU A 239 5.51 9.98 -6.86
C LEU A 239 4.04 9.75 -6.57
N THR A 240 3.34 10.84 -6.24
CA THR A 240 1.90 10.91 -6.01
C THR A 240 1.27 11.81 -7.06
N ILE A 241 0.32 11.27 -7.81
CA ILE A 241 -0.30 11.94 -8.95
C ILE A 241 -1.83 12.00 -8.73
N PRO A 242 -2.36 13.08 -8.14
CA PRO A 242 -3.79 13.37 -8.15
C PRO A 242 -4.28 13.71 -9.55
N ILE A 243 -5.37 13.08 -9.98
CA ILE A 243 -5.96 13.22 -11.31
C ILE A 243 -7.47 13.40 -11.17
N VAL A 244 -8.00 14.45 -11.79
CA VAL A 244 -9.44 14.72 -11.81
C VAL A 244 -10.02 14.26 -13.14
N PHE A 245 -11.07 13.46 -13.06
CA PHE A 245 -11.84 12.99 -14.19
C PHE A 245 -13.23 13.65 -14.20
N LYS A 246 -13.70 14.03 -15.38
CA LYS A 246 -15.13 14.28 -15.65
C LYS A 246 -15.79 13.03 -16.24
N ASP A 247 -17.12 12.97 -16.21
CA ASP A 247 -17.91 11.97 -16.93
C ASP A 247 -17.47 10.50 -16.65
N THR A 248 -16.93 10.25 -15.45
CA THR A 248 -16.33 8.96 -15.07
C THR A 248 -16.69 8.69 -13.61
N ASN A 249 -17.36 7.58 -13.33
CA ASN A 249 -17.69 7.15 -11.97
C ASN A 249 -16.86 5.92 -11.58
N PHE A 250 -15.84 6.12 -10.75
CA PHE A 250 -15.04 5.07 -10.13
C PHE A 250 -15.86 4.43 -8.99
N HIS A 251 -16.65 3.43 -9.32
CA HIS A 251 -17.55 2.78 -8.37
C HIS A 251 -16.86 1.69 -7.54
N LEU A 252 -15.63 1.32 -7.88
CA LEU A 252 -14.81 0.36 -7.15
C LEU A 252 -13.38 0.91 -7.02
N MET A 253 -12.86 0.91 -5.80
CA MET A 253 -11.46 1.16 -5.44
C MET A 253 -11.11 0.20 -4.30
N ASP A 254 -10.69 -1.01 -4.65
CA ASP A 254 -10.62 -2.15 -3.72
C ASP A 254 -9.31 -2.24 -2.94
N ASP A 255 -9.20 -3.24 -2.06
CA ASP A 255 -8.02 -3.47 -1.21
C ASP A 255 -6.78 -3.96 -1.99
N TRP A 256 -6.88 -4.20 -3.31
CA TRP A 256 -5.72 -4.38 -4.20
C TRP A 256 -5.30 -3.07 -4.87
N ALA A 257 -5.80 -1.95 -4.32
CA ALA A 257 -5.60 -0.59 -4.82
C ALA A 257 -5.85 -0.50 -6.32
N SER A 258 -6.83 -1.27 -6.79
CA SER A 258 -7.25 -1.31 -8.16
C SER A 258 -8.66 -0.72 -8.25
N PHE A 259 -9.01 -0.22 -9.43
CA PHE A 259 -10.30 0.44 -9.62
C PHE A 259 -11.06 -0.08 -10.81
N GLU A 260 -12.37 0.09 -10.76
CA GLU A 260 -13.28 -0.03 -11.90
C GLU A 260 -14.10 1.26 -12.01
N ALA A 261 -14.41 1.63 -13.25
CA ALA A 261 -15.15 2.84 -13.55
C ALA A 261 -16.24 2.58 -14.59
N GLU A 262 -17.36 3.28 -14.44
CA GLU A 262 -18.45 3.29 -15.39
C GLU A 262 -18.82 4.74 -15.80
N PRO A 263 -18.81 5.09 -17.10
CA PRO A 263 -18.18 4.35 -18.20
C PRO A 263 -16.70 4.05 -17.94
N SER A 264 -16.11 3.13 -18.69
CA SER A 264 -14.66 2.85 -18.60
C SER A 264 -13.86 4.14 -18.71
N TYR A 265 -12.89 4.32 -17.81
CA TYR A 265 -12.09 5.54 -17.78
C TYR A 265 -11.37 5.75 -19.12
N ASN A 266 -11.26 7.02 -19.53
CA ASN A 266 -10.54 7.42 -20.72
C ASN A 266 -9.62 8.59 -20.37
N ALA A 267 -8.40 8.61 -20.93
CA ALA A 267 -7.49 9.75 -20.75
C ALA A 267 -8.11 11.07 -21.24
N SER A 268 -9.03 11.05 -22.22
CA SER A 268 -9.77 12.24 -22.67
C SER A 268 -10.69 12.85 -21.60
N ASN A 269 -10.95 12.12 -20.52
CA ASN A 269 -11.79 12.60 -19.42
C ASN A 269 -10.99 13.28 -18.31
N ILE A 270 -9.65 13.29 -18.41
CA ILE A 270 -8.79 14.01 -17.46
C ILE A 270 -8.96 15.52 -17.67
N VAL A 271 -9.27 16.24 -16.60
CA VAL A 271 -9.50 17.71 -16.63
C VAL A 271 -8.57 18.49 -15.73
N ALA A 272 -7.90 17.85 -14.77
CA ALA A 272 -6.85 18.47 -13.98
C ALA A 272 -5.85 17.44 -13.47
N ILE A 273 -4.59 17.87 -13.29
CA ILE A 273 -3.53 17.01 -12.78
C ILE A 273 -2.50 17.78 -11.94
N GLY A 274 -1.84 17.07 -11.04
CA GLY A 274 -0.68 17.54 -10.31
C GLY A 274 0.31 16.41 -10.04
N MET A 275 1.49 16.75 -9.54
CA MET A 275 2.52 15.78 -9.18
C MET A 275 3.19 16.21 -7.89
N TYR A 276 3.28 15.26 -6.95
CA TYR A 276 3.82 15.44 -5.62
C TYR A 276 4.77 14.28 -5.28
N SER A 277 5.55 14.43 -4.23
CA SER A 277 6.33 13.37 -3.61
C SER A 277 6.15 13.40 -2.10
N SER A 278 6.27 12.24 -1.47
CA SER A 278 6.30 12.10 -0.01
C SER A 278 6.98 10.79 0.37
N ASP A 279 7.54 10.76 1.57
CA ASP A 279 8.13 9.58 2.20
C ASP A 279 8.15 9.72 3.73
N ALA A 280 8.83 8.81 4.43
CA ALA A 280 8.90 8.80 5.88
C ALA A 280 9.65 10.01 6.48
N LEU A 281 10.27 10.87 5.66
CA LEU A 281 11.00 12.06 6.08
C LEU A 281 10.30 13.38 5.69
N THR A 282 9.14 13.32 5.03
CA THR A 282 8.40 14.52 4.61
C THR A 282 7.28 14.88 5.58
N ASP A 283 7.10 16.19 5.79
CA ASP A 283 5.95 16.76 6.51
C ASP A 283 4.82 17.09 5.52
N GLY A 284 4.13 16.05 5.05
CA GLY A 284 3.09 16.15 4.03
C GLY A 284 3.59 15.94 2.59
N TYR A 285 2.76 16.35 1.64
CA TYR A 285 3.03 16.21 0.20
C TYR A 285 3.84 17.38 -0.34
N VAL A 286 4.99 17.09 -0.94
CA VAL A 286 5.89 18.08 -1.54
C VAL A 286 5.58 18.23 -3.03
N PRO A 287 5.28 19.42 -3.56
CA PRO A 287 5.00 19.63 -4.98
C PRO A 287 6.23 19.36 -5.86
N VAL A 288 6.02 18.71 -7.01
CA VAL A 288 7.09 18.38 -7.97
C VAL A 288 6.80 19.02 -9.32
N GLY A 289 7.53 20.10 -9.65
CA GLY A 289 7.37 20.83 -10.90
C GLY A 289 6.05 21.61 -11.02
N MET A 290 5.39 21.92 -9.90
CA MET A 290 4.03 22.47 -9.88
C MET A 290 3.94 23.98 -10.13
N ASP A 291 5.05 24.70 -10.34
CA ASP A 291 5.07 26.17 -10.46
C ASP A 291 4.06 26.71 -11.49
N ASN A 292 4.00 26.06 -12.66
CA ASN A 292 3.06 26.33 -13.73
C ASN A 292 2.91 25.07 -14.62
N ALA A 293 1.92 25.07 -15.52
CA ALA A 293 1.63 23.92 -16.37
C ALA A 293 2.78 23.52 -17.30
N ASP A 294 3.59 24.48 -17.80
CA ASP A 294 4.72 24.19 -18.69
C ASP A 294 5.87 23.53 -17.92
N THR A 295 6.20 24.04 -16.73
CA THR A 295 7.21 23.44 -15.83
C THR A 295 6.80 22.04 -15.40
N LEU A 296 5.52 21.80 -15.13
CA LEU A 296 5.02 20.48 -14.80
C LEU A 296 5.16 19.52 -15.99
N ALA A 297 4.81 19.97 -17.19
CA ALA A 297 4.97 19.19 -18.41
C ALA A 297 6.44 18.85 -18.69
N ASP A 298 7.35 19.83 -18.58
CA ASP A 298 8.80 19.65 -18.72
C ASP A 298 9.31 18.57 -17.74
N THR A 299 8.90 18.68 -16.48
CA THR A 299 9.31 17.74 -15.42
C THR A 299 8.81 16.32 -15.72
N MET A 300 7.55 16.17 -16.12
CA MET A 300 6.97 14.88 -16.46
C MET A 300 7.65 14.24 -17.68
N GLU A 301 7.98 15.04 -18.70
CA GLU A 301 8.70 14.59 -19.89
C GLU A 301 10.12 14.12 -19.54
N GLN A 302 10.84 14.88 -18.72
CA GLN A 302 12.17 14.53 -18.23
C GLN A 302 12.16 13.22 -17.41
N TYR A 303 11.21 13.07 -16.48
CA TYR A 303 11.12 11.86 -15.66
C TYR A 303 10.78 10.64 -16.51
N ARG A 304 9.91 10.81 -17.50
CA ARG A 304 9.60 9.74 -18.46
C ARG A 304 10.84 9.28 -19.24
N GLU A 305 11.70 10.21 -19.66
CA GLU A 305 12.96 9.86 -20.34
C GLU A 305 13.90 9.06 -19.44
N ILE A 306 14.08 9.49 -18.18
CA ILE A 306 14.87 8.77 -17.18
C ILE A 306 14.32 7.34 -16.99
N LEU A 307 13.01 7.22 -16.80
CA LEU A 307 12.36 5.93 -16.57
C LEU A 307 12.40 5.02 -17.80
N ASN A 308 12.38 5.58 -19.02
CA ASN A 308 12.50 4.78 -20.23
C ASN A 308 13.88 4.11 -20.36
N GLU A 309 14.95 4.85 -20.04
CA GLU A 309 16.29 4.29 -19.93
C GLU A 309 16.38 3.27 -18.80
N ALA A 310 15.86 3.62 -17.61
CA ALA A 310 15.88 2.76 -16.43
C ALA A 310 15.14 1.44 -16.65
N THR A 311 13.98 1.45 -17.30
CA THR A 311 13.25 0.24 -17.70
C THR A 311 14.12 -0.65 -18.58
N THR A 312 14.86 -0.07 -19.52
CA THR A 312 15.75 -0.82 -20.42
C THR A 312 16.91 -1.48 -19.64
N ASP A 313 17.51 -0.75 -18.71
CA ASP A 313 18.63 -1.28 -17.91
C ASP A 313 18.18 -2.33 -16.90
N LEU A 314 17.00 -2.14 -16.31
CA LEU A 314 16.38 -3.13 -15.45
C LEU A 314 16.04 -4.42 -16.22
N TRP A 315 15.51 -4.31 -17.44
CA TRP A 315 15.30 -5.46 -18.32
C TRP A 315 16.59 -6.25 -18.59
N LYS A 316 17.69 -5.56 -18.92
CA LYS A 316 18.99 -6.22 -19.13
C LYS A 316 19.45 -6.98 -17.89
N ARG A 317 19.23 -6.40 -16.70
CA ARG A 317 19.57 -7.03 -15.42
C ARG A 317 18.73 -8.29 -15.18
N ILE A 318 17.41 -8.19 -15.28
CA ILE A 318 16.48 -9.30 -15.04
C ILE A 318 16.67 -10.42 -16.08
N ALA A 319 16.96 -10.08 -17.33
CA ALA A 319 17.24 -11.08 -18.37
C ALA A 319 18.47 -11.96 -18.08
N SER A 320 19.36 -11.53 -17.18
CA SER A 320 20.52 -12.32 -16.74
C SER A 320 20.22 -13.25 -15.56
N TRP A 321 19.04 -13.15 -14.95
CA TRP A 321 18.70 -13.90 -13.75
C TRP A 321 18.48 -15.38 -14.01
N SER A 322 18.92 -16.20 -13.05
CA SER A 322 18.47 -17.58 -12.97
C SER A 322 17.00 -17.63 -12.53
N ARG A 323 16.33 -18.76 -12.79
CA ARG A 323 14.96 -19.00 -12.24
C ARG A 323 14.92 -18.84 -10.73
N GLU A 324 16.00 -19.23 -10.05
CA GLU A 324 16.12 -19.10 -8.60
C GLU A 324 16.11 -17.64 -8.14
N GLN A 325 16.84 -16.77 -8.84
CA GLN A 325 16.85 -15.33 -8.57
C GLN A 325 15.50 -14.69 -8.86
N MET A 326 14.81 -15.12 -9.93
CA MET A 326 13.45 -14.67 -10.23
C MET A 326 12.44 -15.06 -9.14
N ILE A 327 12.57 -16.27 -8.58
CA ILE A 327 11.75 -16.70 -7.43
C ILE A 327 12.05 -15.83 -6.21
N ASP A 328 13.32 -15.66 -5.84
CA ASP A 328 13.67 -14.91 -4.64
C ASP A 328 13.22 -13.46 -4.77
N ALA A 329 13.43 -12.82 -5.93
CA ALA A 329 13.00 -11.44 -6.14
C ALA A 329 11.49 -11.29 -5.98
N GLY A 330 10.69 -12.13 -6.65
CA GLY A 330 9.23 -12.08 -6.52
C GLY A 330 8.75 -12.39 -5.09
N ALA A 331 9.37 -13.37 -4.43
CA ALA A 331 8.99 -13.77 -3.08
C ALA A 331 9.27 -12.65 -2.08
N LEU A 332 10.42 -11.98 -2.21
CA LEU A 332 10.82 -10.85 -1.37
C LEU A 332 9.97 -9.60 -1.64
N VAL A 333 9.58 -9.33 -2.89
CA VAL A 333 8.65 -8.22 -3.21
C VAL A 333 7.33 -8.38 -2.44
N TYR A 334 6.77 -9.59 -2.40
CA TYR A 334 5.52 -9.87 -1.71
C TYR A 334 5.67 -10.01 -0.19
N SER A 335 6.75 -10.63 0.32
CA SER A 335 6.89 -10.81 1.77
C SER A 335 7.30 -9.52 2.50
N SER A 336 7.75 -8.50 1.76
CA SER A 336 8.16 -7.20 2.30
C SER A 336 7.05 -6.15 2.33
N VAL A 337 5.77 -6.55 2.25
CA VAL A 337 4.63 -5.63 2.32
C VAL A 337 4.59 -4.77 3.58
N GLY A 338 5.07 -5.29 4.72
CA GLY A 338 5.14 -4.55 5.97
C GLY A 338 6.37 -3.66 6.14
N LYS A 339 7.31 -3.61 5.18
CA LYS A 339 8.64 -3.00 5.38
C LYS A 339 8.59 -1.51 5.72
N ASP A 340 7.61 -0.81 5.16
CA ASP A 340 7.45 0.64 5.33
C ASP A 340 7.02 1.03 6.75
N PHE A 341 6.46 0.10 7.53
CA PHE A 341 6.27 0.31 8.97
C PHE A 341 7.62 0.47 9.69
N ALA A 342 8.63 -0.32 9.29
CA ALA A 342 9.98 -0.18 9.83
C ALA A 342 10.66 1.12 9.37
N HIS A 343 10.39 1.57 8.14
CA HIS A 343 10.86 2.88 7.68
C HIS A 343 10.25 4.03 8.49
N LEU A 344 8.93 4.01 8.71
CA LEU A 344 8.23 5.00 9.53
C LEU A 344 8.71 5.02 10.99
N ALA A 345 8.98 3.85 11.56
CA ALA A 345 9.53 3.70 12.91
C ALA A 345 11.05 3.96 12.98
N GLY A 346 11.73 4.06 11.83
CA GLY A 346 13.18 4.11 11.71
C GLY A 346 13.88 2.90 12.35
N THR A 347 13.34 1.70 12.16
CA THR A 347 13.89 0.42 12.65
C THR A 347 14.32 -0.52 11.51
N TYR A 348 14.27 -0.05 10.27
CA TYR A 348 14.50 -0.90 9.09
C TYR A 348 15.91 -1.48 9.06
N ARG A 349 16.01 -2.81 8.84
CA ARG A 349 17.26 -3.51 8.58
C ARG A 349 17.10 -4.36 7.32
N GLN A 350 18.01 -4.19 6.36
CA GLN A 350 17.90 -4.82 5.04
C GLN A 350 17.71 -6.34 5.11
N ASP A 351 18.51 -7.01 5.95
CA ASP A 351 18.51 -8.48 6.08
C ASP A 351 17.23 -9.03 6.74
N ASP A 352 16.49 -8.19 7.46
CA ASP A 352 15.20 -8.60 8.03
C ASP A 352 14.15 -8.78 6.94
N TRP A 353 14.20 -7.94 5.90
CA TRP A 353 13.13 -7.84 4.90
C TRP A 353 13.51 -8.49 3.56
N LEU A 354 14.79 -8.50 3.20
CA LEU A 354 15.27 -8.94 1.87
C LEU A 354 16.03 -10.27 1.93
N GLN A 355 15.56 -11.19 2.78
CA GLN A 355 16.01 -12.57 2.82
C GLN A 355 14.82 -13.53 2.99
N LEU A 356 14.91 -14.72 2.39
CA LEU A 356 13.97 -15.80 2.67
C LEU A 356 14.44 -16.57 3.90
N ASP A 357 13.54 -16.77 4.85
CA ASP A 357 13.81 -17.52 6.08
C ASP A 357 14.33 -18.94 5.77
N GLU A 358 15.28 -19.44 6.57
CA GLU A 358 15.86 -20.78 6.37
C GLU A 358 14.80 -21.90 6.34
N ARG A 359 13.69 -21.74 7.07
CA ARG A 359 12.57 -22.69 7.04
C ARG A 359 11.84 -22.66 5.71
N VAL A 360 11.70 -21.49 5.11
CA VAL A 360 11.10 -21.30 3.77
C VAL A 360 11.97 -21.91 2.69
N GLN A 361 13.29 -21.74 2.80
CA GLN A 361 14.26 -22.31 1.85
C GLN A 361 14.10 -23.83 1.68
N ARG A 362 13.67 -24.54 2.73
CA ARG A 362 13.43 -26.00 2.69
C ARG A 362 12.28 -26.40 1.75
N PHE A 363 11.34 -25.51 1.51
CA PHE A 363 10.19 -25.76 0.62
C PHE A 363 10.45 -25.30 -0.82
N LYS A 364 11.46 -24.46 -1.06
CA LYS A 364 11.78 -23.92 -2.39
C LYS A 364 11.95 -25.00 -3.47
N PRO A 365 12.58 -26.16 -3.22
CA PRO A 365 12.66 -27.24 -4.22
C PRO A 365 11.31 -27.82 -4.67
N LEU A 366 10.25 -27.69 -3.86
CA LEU A 366 8.88 -28.12 -4.23
C LEU A 366 8.19 -27.13 -5.17
N MET A 367 8.64 -25.88 -5.20
CA MET A 367 7.99 -24.76 -5.91
C MET A 367 8.38 -24.71 -7.40
N ASN A 368 8.12 -25.81 -8.08
CA ASN A 368 8.10 -25.83 -9.55
C ASN A 368 6.78 -25.20 -10.06
N ASP A 369 6.71 -24.92 -11.37
CA ASP A 369 5.59 -24.17 -11.94
C ASP A 369 4.27 -24.96 -11.88
N GLU A 370 4.32 -26.29 -11.99
CA GLU A 370 3.14 -27.16 -11.95
C GLU A 370 2.53 -27.20 -10.55
N TYR A 371 3.35 -27.54 -9.56
CA TYR A 371 2.94 -27.56 -8.16
C TYR A 371 2.50 -26.17 -7.70
N GLY A 372 3.29 -25.14 -8.02
CA GLY A 372 2.97 -23.77 -7.63
C GLY A 372 1.64 -23.29 -8.20
N ARG A 373 1.36 -23.55 -9.49
CA ARG A 373 0.09 -23.23 -10.13
C ARG A 373 -1.07 -23.98 -9.48
N ASP A 374 -0.96 -25.30 -9.37
CA ASP A 374 -2.08 -26.14 -8.93
C ASP A 374 -2.39 -25.91 -7.44
N HIS A 375 -1.37 -25.84 -6.59
CA HIS A 375 -1.56 -25.58 -5.17
C HIS A 375 -2.15 -24.19 -4.90
N LEU A 376 -1.63 -23.15 -5.58
CA LEU A 376 -2.19 -21.80 -5.44
C LEU A 376 -3.65 -21.75 -5.93
N GLY A 377 -3.94 -22.36 -7.08
CA GLY A 377 -5.29 -22.44 -7.62
C GLY A 377 -6.29 -23.13 -6.68
N GLU A 378 -5.88 -24.24 -6.07
CA GLU A 378 -6.69 -24.94 -5.07
C GLU A 378 -6.89 -24.12 -3.81
N MET A 379 -5.87 -23.39 -3.34
CA MET A 379 -5.91 -22.63 -2.11
C MET A 379 -6.73 -21.34 -2.22
N VAL A 380 -6.53 -20.53 -3.27
CA VAL A 380 -7.13 -19.18 -3.33
C VAL A 380 -8.29 -19.05 -4.32
N GLY A 381 -8.47 -20.01 -5.23
CA GLY A 381 -9.54 -19.97 -6.24
C GLY A 381 -10.63 -21.02 -6.03
N LEU A 382 -10.25 -22.30 -6.06
CA LEU A 382 -11.21 -23.42 -5.99
C LEU A 382 -11.64 -23.74 -4.56
N LEU A 383 -10.84 -23.33 -3.57
CA LEU A 383 -10.98 -23.71 -2.17
C LEU A 383 -11.07 -25.24 -2.01
N GLY A 384 -10.21 -25.99 -2.68
CA GLY A 384 -10.28 -27.46 -2.74
C GLY A 384 -9.59 -28.18 -1.59
N LEU A 385 -8.85 -27.45 -0.74
CA LEU A 385 -8.02 -28.08 0.28
C LEU A 385 -8.87 -28.52 1.48
N PRO A 386 -8.60 -29.70 2.10
CA PRO A 386 -9.45 -30.25 3.15
C PRO A 386 -9.66 -29.30 4.35
N HIS A 387 -8.62 -28.56 4.77
CA HIS A 387 -8.72 -27.67 5.92
C HIS A 387 -9.63 -26.46 5.64
N GLN A 388 -9.95 -26.14 4.40
CA GLN A 388 -10.82 -25.03 4.06
C GLN A 388 -12.31 -25.35 4.26
N SER A 389 -12.65 -26.63 4.48
CA SER A 389 -14.02 -27.10 4.65
C SER A 389 -14.50 -26.93 6.10
N ALA A 390 -15.62 -26.23 6.26
CA ALA A 390 -16.39 -26.17 7.50
C ALA A 390 -17.46 -27.28 7.52
N ASN A 391 -18.28 -27.31 8.59
CA ASN A 391 -19.39 -28.27 8.67
C ASN A 391 -20.42 -28.06 7.53
N GLU A 392 -21.09 -29.13 7.14
CA GLU A 392 -22.02 -29.18 5.99
C GLU A 392 -23.24 -28.24 6.11
N TYR A 393 -23.50 -27.68 7.30
CA TYR A 393 -24.63 -26.79 7.55
C TYR A 393 -24.27 -25.30 7.47
N THR A 394 -23.04 -24.97 7.09
CA THR A 394 -22.58 -23.58 6.94
C THR A 394 -22.32 -23.22 5.48
N MET A 395 -22.49 -21.95 5.14
CA MET A 395 -22.21 -21.41 3.82
C MET A 395 -21.35 -20.16 3.95
N ALA A 396 -20.26 -20.09 3.19
CA ALA A 396 -19.42 -18.91 3.07
C ALA A 396 -20.08 -17.86 2.18
N ARG A 397 -19.75 -16.59 2.42
CA ARG A 397 -20.44 -15.42 1.85
C ARG A 397 -20.46 -15.40 0.33
N TYR A 398 -19.34 -15.75 -0.31
CA TYR A 398 -19.15 -15.56 -1.75
C TYR A 398 -19.15 -16.86 -2.55
N SER A 399 -18.59 -17.95 -2.01
CA SER A 399 -18.60 -19.24 -2.72
C SER A 399 -19.97 -19.92 -2.65
N SER A 400 -20.81 -19.57 -1.67
CA SER A 400 -22.02 -20.33 -1.30
C SER A 400 -21.76 -21.81 -0.99
N LEU A 401 -20.50 -22.17 -0.74
CA LEU A 401 -20.08 -23.49 -0.29
C LEU A 401 -19.76 -23.45 1.21
N ASN A 402 -19.67 -24.61 1.85
CA ASN A 402 -19.14 -24.72 3.22
C ASN A 402 -17.62 -24.53 3.28
N ARG A 403 -17.04 -23.67 2.44
CA ARG A 403 -15.59 -23.54 2.26
C ARG A 403 -15.14 -22.10 2.35
N ASN A 404 -14.07 -21.87 3.10
CA ASN A 404 -13.54 -20.55 3.38
C ASN A 404 -12.03 -20.56 3.14
N MET A 405 -11.50 -19.44 2.63
CA MET A 405 -10.10 -19.37 2.24
C MET A 405 -9.15 -19.51 3.43
N ILE A 406 -9.47 -18.84 4.55
CA ILE A 406 -8.62 -18.78 5.74
C ILE A 406 -9.38 -19.35 6.94
N ASN A 407 -8.71 -20.16 7.75
CA ASN A 407 -9.25 -20.80 8.94
C ASN A 407 -9.04 -19.98 10.21
N GLY A 408 -10.10 -19.88 11.01
CA GLY A 408 -10.05 -19.28 12.34
C GLY A 408 -9.26 -20.10 13.37
N ILE A 409 -9.10 -19.50 14.54
CA ILE A 409 -8.50 -20.12 15.72
C ILE A 409 -9.60 -20.82 16.53
N PRO A 410 -9.45 -22.11 16.88
CA PRO A 410 -10.44 -22.83 17.68
C PRO A 410 -10.46 -22.32 19.13
N TYR A 411 -11.64 -22.31 19.76
CA TYR A 411 -11.82 -21.81 21.14
C TYR A 411 -11.14 -22.66 22.22
N SER A 412 -10.69 -23.88 21.88
CA SER A 412 -9.97 -24.75 22.80
C SER A 412 -8.68 -24.11 23.33
N VAL A 413 -8.07 -23.19 22.57
CA VAL A 413 -6.86 -22.44 23.00
C VAL A 413 -7.06 -21.63 24.29
N LEU A 414 -8.30 -21.37 24.71
CA LEU A 414 -8.59 -20.65 25.95
C LEU A 414 -8.43 -21.53 27.20
N THR A 415 -8.35 -22.84 27.04
CA THR A 415 -8.32 -23.82 28.13
C THR A 415 -7.24 -24.88 27.97
N ASP A 416 -6.82 -25.13 26.73
CA ASP A 416 -5.77 -26.08 26.36
C ASP A 416 -4.46 -25.32 26.20
N ASP A 417 -3.34 -25.92 26.60
CA ASP A 417 -2.00 -25.38 26.45
C ASP A 417 -1.08 -26.30 25.60
N ASP A 418 -1.61 -27.37 25.02
CA ASP A 418 -0.86 -28.29 24.14
C ASP A 418 -0.72 -27.78 22.70
N TYR A 419 -0.08 -26.63 22.54
CA TYR A 419 0.30 -26.07 21.25
C TYR A 419 1.56 -25.20 21.31
N ALA A 420 2.20 -24.99 20.17
CA ALA A 420 3.30 -24.04 20.07
C ALA A 420 2.69 -22.62 19.96
N PRO A 421 2.91 -21.71 20.92
CA PRO A 421 2.26 -20.39 20.91
C PRO A 421 2.81 -19.47 19.81
N THR A 422 4.06 -19.68 19.39
CA THR A 422 4.77 -18.85 18.42
C THR A 422 5.63 -19.69 17.47
N VAL A 423 5.95 -19.13 16.31
CA VAL A 423 6.94 -19.64 15.35
C VAL A 423 8.39 -19.28 15.75
N GLY A 424 8.60 -18.52 16.83
CA GLY A 424 9.90 -18.09 17.32
C GLY A 424 10.36 -16.74 16.77
N ASP A 425 11.47 -16.23 17.32
CA ASP A 425 12.01 -14.88 17.09
C ASP A 425 13.33 -14.84 16.32
N HIS A 426 13.88 -15.99 15.94
CA HIS A 426 15.17 -16.06 15.29
C HIS A 426 15.08 -15.73 13.79
N PHE A 427 15.73 -14.65 13.35
CA PHE A 427 15.94 -14.36 11.94
C PHE A 427 17.21 -15.05 11.43
N ALA A 428 17.03 -16.03 10.54
CA ALA A 428 18.08 -16.59 9.71
C ALA A 428 17.51 -16.79 8.30
N GLY A 429 18.32 -16.49 7.28
CA GLY A 429 17.85 -16.60 5.91
C GLY A 429 18.94 -16.32 4.89
N SER A 430 18.54 -16.39 3.63
CA SER A 430 19.42 -16.10 2.51
C SER A 430 18.60 -15.70 1.28
N SER A 431 19.29 -15.12 0.30
CA SER A 431 18.76 -14.85 -1.03
C SER A 431 19.84 -15.17 -2.07
N SER A 432 19.43 -15.65 -3.24
CA SER A 432 20.30 -15.84 -4.41
C SER A 432 20.57 -14.52 -5.16
N LEU A 433 19.95 -13.42 -4.73
CA LEU A 433 20.15 -12.09 -5.30
C LEU A 433 21.44 -11.45 -4.78
N PRO A 434 22.02 -10.49 -5.53
CA PRO A 434 23.11 -9.67 -5.02
C PRO A 434 22.73 -8.93 -3.74
N VAL A 435 23.71 -8.75 -2.86
CA VAL A 435 23.58 -7.93 -1.66
C VAL A 435 23.35 -6.47 -2.06
N LYS A 436 22.55 -5.75 -1.29
CA LYS A 436 22.36 -4.30 -1.48
C LYS A 436 23.67 -3.55 -1.23
N THR A 437 23.98 -2.62 -2.14
CA THR A 437 25.18 -1.78 -2.14
C THR A 437 24.88 -0.30 -2.36
N GLY A 438 23.72 0.03 -2.93
CA GLY A 438 23.28 1.39 -3.18
C GLY A 438 22.74 2.10 -1.95
N LEU A 439 22.58 3.42 -2.07
CA LEU A 439 21.95 4.27 -1.05
C LEU A 439 20.42 4.15 -1.09
N TRP A 440 19.74 4.87 -0.19
CA TRP A 440 18.30 5.10 -0.23
C TRP A 440 18.03 6.51 -0.74
N THR A 441 17.32 6.61 -1.85
CA THR A 441 16.84 7.89 -2.38
C THR A 441 15.59 8.30 -1.60
N THR A 442 15.63 9.47 -0.99
CA THR A 442 14.55 10.06 -0.19
C THR A 442 14.34 11.51 -0.60
N SER A 443 13.28 12.13 -0.08
CA SER A 443 13.00 13.56 -0.11
C SER A 443 14.14 14.41 0.48
N ALA A 444 14.94 13.83 1.39
CA ALA A 444 16.11 14.46 1.99
C ALA A 444 17.42 14.18 1.23
N GLY A 445 17.34 13.61 0.03
CA GLY A 445 18.48 13.21 -0.80
C GLY A 445 18.82 11.73 -0.70
N ARG A 446 20.00 11.36 -1.21
CA ARG A 446 20.51 9.98 -1.19
C ARG A 446 21.36 9.77 0.05
N ILE A 447 20.90 8.91 0.96
CA ILE A 447 21.51 8.69 2.29
C ILE A 447 21.67 7.20 2.57
N ASP A 448 22.53 6.86 3.53
CA ASP A 448 22.63 5.49 4.03
C ASP A 448 21.46 5.15 4.98
N ILE A 449 21.29 3.87 5.27
CA ILE A 449 20.16 3.39 6.07
C ILE A 449 20.24 3.78 7.55
N ASP A 450 21.43 4.00 8.10
CA ASP A 450 21.60 4.40 9.50
C ASP A 450 21.17 5.85 9.69
N ASP A 451 21.58 6.74 8.77
CA ASP A 451 21.12 8.13 8.71
C ASP A 451 19.61 8.20 8.43
N TYR A 452 19.10 7.41 7.47
CA TYR A 452 17.67 7.34 7.20
C TYR A 452 16.87 6.95 8.47
N ASN A 453 17.23 5.84 9.10
CA ASN A 453 16.57 5.38 10.33
C ASN A 453 16.67 6.41 11.46
N ALA A 454 17.82 7.08 11.62
CA ALA A 454 17.99 8.11 12.64
C ALA A 454 17.06 9.31 12.41
N ARG A 455 16.93 9.76 11.17
CA ARG A 455 16.02 10.86 10.80
C ARG A 455 14.55 10.46 10.97
N ALA A 456 14.16 9.27 10.51
CA ALA A 456 12.79 8.79 10.65
C ALA A 456 12.36 8.67 12.12
N ARG A 457 13.23 8.14 13.00
CA ARG A 457 12.99 8.10 14.46
C ARG A 457 12.86 9.49 15.08
N GLY A 458 13.64 10.45 14.58
CA GLY A 458 13.65 11.83 15.08
C GLY A 458 12.56 12.71 14.47
N PHE A 459 11.73 12.17 13.58
CA PHE A 459 10.74 12.92 12.83
C PHE A 459 9.32 12.59 13.29
N THR A 460 8.48 13.63 13.34
CA THR A 460 7.04 13.53 13.56
C THR A 460 6.39 14.62 12.70
N PRO A 461 5.41 14.29 11.83
CA PRO A 461 4.68 15.30 11.05
C PRO A 461 4.08 16.36 11.96
N ALA A 462 4.13 17.63 11.56
CA ALA A 462 3.72 18.74 12.42
C ALA A 462 2.22 18.65 12.79
N VAL A 463 1.40 18.11 11.89
CA VAL A 463 -0.04 17.86 12.10
C VAL A 463 -0.32 16.78 13.16
N LEU A 464 0.70 16.02 13.58
CA LEU A 464 0.63 15.01 14.63
C LEU A 464 1.31 15.46 15.93
N ASP A 465 1.83 16.70 16.00
CA ASP A 465 2.48 17.21 17.19
C ASP A 465 1.45 17.66 18.25
N GLY A 466 1.70 17.30 19.50
CA GLY A 466 0.88 17.69 20.65
C GLY A 466 -0.62 17.43 20.48
N ALA A 467 -1.42 18.49 20.59
CA ALA A 467 -2.88 18.42 20.53
C ALA A 467 -3.43 18.19 19.11
N HIS A 468 -2.66 18.57 18.07
CA HIS A 468 -3.07 18.47 16.67
C HIS A 468 -3.39 17.04 16.25
N ARG A 469 -2.66 16.06 16.82
CA ARG A 469 -2.88 14.63 16.59
C ARG A 469 -4.33 14.20 16.76
N TYR A 470 -5.03 14.77 17.74
CA TYR A 470 -6.40 14.39 18.11
C TYR A 470 -7.47 15.33 17.56
N HIS A 471 -7.10 16.26 16.68
CA HIS A 471 -8.05 17.08 15.93
C HIS A 471 -8.42 16.33 14.63
N ASP A 472 -9.48 15.54 14.71
CA ASP A 472 -10.06 14.84 13.55
C ASP A 472 -11.07 15.72 12.79
N GLU A 473 -11.58 15.20 11.67
CA GLU A 473 -12.52 15.93 10.81
C GLU A 473 -13.85 16.23 11.53
N GLU A 474 -14.29 15.36 12.44
CA GLU A 474 -15.49 15.62 13.23
C GLU A 474 -15.26 16.76 14.24
N TRP A 475 -14.08 16.85 14.86
CA TRP A 475 -13.73 18.00 15.70
C TRP A 475 -13.63 19.29 14.88
N VAL A 476 -12.93 19.26 13.72
CA VAL A 476 -12.77 20.43 12.84
C VAL A 476 -14.11 20.98 12.38
N LYS A 477 -15.05 20.13 11.99
CA LYS A 477 -16.42 20.53 11.59
C LYS A 477 -17.09 21.48 12.59
N TRP A 478 -16.93 21.24 13.90
CA TRP A 478 -17.50 22.08 14.96
C TRP A 478 -16.61 23.24 15.41
N HIS A 479 -15.34 23.26 14.99
CA HIS A 479 -14.34 24.25 15.40
C HIS A 479 -13.66 24.98 14.22
N HIS A 480 -14.22 24.88 13.01
CA HIS A 480 -13.69 25.53 11.82
C HIS A 480 -13.59 27.05 12.03
N GLY A 481 -12.49 27.64 11.56
CA GLY A 481 -12.17 29.05 11.79
C GLY A 481 -11.71 29.40 13.22
N SER A 482 -11.65 28.43 14.14
CA SER A 482 -10.95 28.62 15.42
C SER A 482 -9.44 28.69 15.19
N ALA A 483 -8.70 29.33 16.10
CA ALA A 483 -7.25 29.44 16.00
C ALA A 483 -6.54 28.08 15.88
N GLN A 484 -7.04 27.07 16.61
CA GLN A 484 -6.48 25.70 16.62
C GLN A 484 -6.75 24.97 15.31
N ALA A 485 -7.99 25.01 14.79
CA ALA A 485 -8.32 24.39 13.51
C ALA A 485 -7.60 25.07 12.34
N ASP A 486 -7.51 26.41 12.38
CA ASP A 486 -6.73 27.18 11.42
C ASP A 486 -5.24 26.83 11.44
N GLU A 487 -4.65 26.66 12.63
CA GLU A 487 -3.25 26.24 12.74
C GLU A 487 -3.03 24.88 12.08
N LEU A 488 -3.87 23.89 12.38
CA LEU A 488 -3.82 22.56 11.76
C LEU A 488 -3.88 22.65 10.23
N TYR A 489 -4.83 23.40 9.68
CA TYR A 489 -4.95 23.56 8.22
C TYR A 489 -3.78 24.30 7.61
N ARG A 490 -3.27 25.34 8.28
CA ARG A 490 -2.08 26.08 7.82
C ARG A 490 -0.85 25.19 7.72
N LEU A 491 -0.69 24.20 8.60
CA LEU A 491 0.41 23.24 8.51
C LEU A 491 0.38 22.45 7.19
N THR A 492 -0.79 21.98 6.76
CA THR A 492 -0.95 21.27 5.48
C THR A 492 -0.91 22.20 4.28
N GLN A 493 -1.38 23.45 4.42
CA GLN A 493 -1.39 24.44 3.35
C GLN A 493 0.00 25.06 3.04
N ARG A 494 1.05 24.75 3.82
CA ARG A 494 2.40 25.27 3.57
C ARG A 494 2.89 24.85 2.19
N GLY A 495 3.39 25.81 1.42
CA GLY A 495 3.84 25.57 0.05
C GLY A 495 2.72 25.29 -0.96
N SER A 496 1.45 25.35 -0.55
CA SER A 496 0.33 25.37 -1.50
C SER A 496 0.37 26.67 -2.30
N ARG A 497 0.18 26.57 -3.62
CA ARG A 497 0.22 27.73 -4.52
C ARG A 497 -0.96 28.67 -4.26
N ASN A 498 -2.12 28.10 -3.94
CA ASN A 498 -3.37 28.84 -3.85
C ASN A 498 -3.96 28.88 -2.44
N LEU A 499 -3.54 28.01 -1.51
CA LEU A 499 -4.12 27.92 -0.16
C LEU A 499 -3.20 28.31 1.00
N GLU A 500 -1.97 28.72 0.74
CA GLU A 500 -1.05 29.06 1.83
C GLU A 500 -1.65 30.09 2.81
N GLY A 501 -1.75 29.71 4.09
CA GLY A 501 -2.22 30.57 5.17
C GLY A 501 -3.74 30.72 5.33
N ARG A 502 -4.56 30.07 4.49
CA ARG A 502 -6.02 30.32 4.43
C ARG A 502 -6.81 29.76 5.62
N GLY A 503 -6.29 28.77 6.34
CA GLY A 503 -6.93 28.18 7.52
C GLY A 503 -8.07 27.22 7.18
N SER A 504 -8.92 26.93 8.16
CA SER A 504 -9.93 25.84 8.11
C SER A 504 -11.34 26.29 7.71
N ALA A 505 -11.56 27.59 7.52
CA ALA A 505 -12.88 28.15 7.23
C ALA A 505 -13.30 28.06 5.75
N LEU A 506 -12.47 27.48 4.88
CA LEU A 506 -12.77 27.37 3.45
C LEU A 506 -13.74 26.23 3.18
N SER A 507 -14.76 26.52 2.38
CA SER A 507 -15.61 25.51 1.74
C SER A 507 -15.08 25.21 0.33
N ARG A 508 -15.53 24.09 -0.26
CA ARG A 508 -15.19 23.78 -1.67
C ARG A 508 -15.63 24.88 -2.64
N ALA A 509 -16.72 25.58 -2.36
CA ALA A 509 -17.19 26.68 -3.20
C ALA A 509 -16.21 27.88 -3.20
N ASP A 510 -15.41 28.03 -2.15
CA ASP A 510 -14.36 29.06 -2.07
C ASP A 510 -13.12 28.69 -2.89
N LEU A 511 -12.94 27.40 -3.23
CA LEU A 511 -11.79 26.88 -3.99
C LEU A 511 -11.96 27.04 -5.50
N THR A 512 -13.19 26.94 -6.00
CA THR A 512 -13.48 27.00 -7.45
C THR A 512 -13.07 28.32 -8.13
N GLY A 513 -12.85 29.39 -7.35
CA GLY A 513 -12.35 30.68 -7.85
C GLY A 513 -10.84 30.90 -7.72
N LEU A 514 -10.09 29.95 -7.16
CA LEU A 514 -8.65 30.07 -6.89
C LEU A 514 -7.76 29.34 -7.92
N GLY A 515 -8.34 28.45 -8.72
CA GLY A 515 -7.65 27.71 -9.79
C GLY A 515 -7.49 28.50 -11.10
N ASP A 516 -6.57 28.06 -11.96
CA ASP A 516 -6.22 28.70 -13.24
C ASP A 516 -7.47 28.92 -14.14
N PRO A 517 -7.70 30.13 -14.70
CA PRO A 517 -8.99 30.55 -15.27
C PRO A 517 -9.38 29.87 -16.60
N LYS A 518 -8.77 28.73 -16.97
CA LYS A 518 -9.03 28.05 -18.26
C LYS A 518 -10.30 27.19 -18.29
N GLY A 519 -11.07 27.13 -17.20
CA GLY A 519 -12.18 26.18 -17.04
C GLY A 519 -13.60 26.67 -17.35
N ASP A 520 -13.85 27.97 -17.41
CA ASP A 520 -15.23 28.52 -17.36
C ASP A 520 -15.77 29.09 -18.68
N ASP A 521 -15.27 28.61 -19.82
CA ASP A 521 -15.86 28.94 -21.13
C ASP A 521 -17.01 27.98 -21.49
N HIS A 522 -17.97 27.78 -20.59
CA HIS A 522 -19.32 27.29 -20.93
C HIS A 522 -20.36 27.77 -19.89
N ALA A 523 -20.49 29.09 -19.74
CA ALA A 523 -21.74 29.70 -19.33
C ALA A 523 -22.38 30.38 -20.57
N ASP A 524 -23.67 30.10 -20.77
CA ASP A 524 -24.58 30.63 -21.80
C ASP A 524 -24.39 30.17 -23.26
N ARG A 525 -25.09 29.08 -23.61
CA ARG A 525 -26.03 29.04 -24.76
C ARG A 525 -26.99 27.86 -24.74
#